data_AF-A0A1B6KPC7-F1
#
_entry.id   AF-A0A1B6KPC7-F1
#
_cell.length_a   1.000
_cell.length_b   1.000
_cell.length_c   1.000
_cell.angle_alpha   90.00
_cell.angle_beta   90.00
_cell.angle_gamma   90.00
#
_symmetry.space_group_name_H-M   'P 1'
#
loop_
_entity.id
_entity.type
_entity.pdbx_description
1 polymer ?
#
loop_
_entity_poly.entity_id
_entity_poly.type
_entity_poly.pdbx_seq_one_letter_code
_entity_poly.pdbx_strand_id
1 'polypeptide(L)'
;DNCQQWRRLCWSPNCSMLALGFSNGAVNFYDLFGSNLFNIPPPSTTKESQIWTPEHSLAGMFFISARDNSKKWPYELILVDYGGTLRSYYISPSEGFQEFHRFRFSKGGVSAVCWDAVHSLLVVSSSPEPTHVDLKKEPLGWGISAWRLLNEQPFYRLAVPSPEDLARVEARKGFVSWVSSFYSSTTFSVVFKMALSPDGQLLACLHTCGTISVWLMPSLRLHGLWSLKEQPNFDIQPDNTNKKTRANQLEDLYPVDISWWAEQKVIIARRNGAVSVCELNDLRNMLGETPEFVHGEPRLSPVCTQKGILVLECEIDHSQDGNSSSEEEESLINKSSALVQTTVYLIT
;
A
#
# COMPACT_ATOMS: atom_id res chain seq x y z
N ASP A 1 24.10 -6.31 10.93
CA ASP A 1 23.26 -5.60 9.93
C ASP A 1 21.80 -6.04 10.01
N ASN A 2 21.14 -5.84 11.15
CA ASN A 2 19.77 -6.31 11.43
C ASN A 2 18.67 -5.35 10.94
N CYS A 3 18.85 -4.69 9.79
CA CYS A 3 17.81 -3.84 9.24
C CYS A 3 17.01 -4.63 8.19
N GLN A 4 15.68 -4.67 8.33
CA GLN A 4 14.79 -5.28 7.34
C GLN A 4 15.05 -4.67 5.95
N GLN A 5 15.27 -5.53 4.96
CA GLN A 5 15.54 -5.09 3.59
C GLN A 5 14.21 -4.87 2.86
N TRP A 6 13.79 -3.62 2.73
CA TRP A 6 12.65 -3.25 1.91
C TRP A 6 13.12 -3.24 0.46
N ARG A 7 12.39 -3.97 -0.37
CA ARG A 7 12.65 -4.11 -1.79
C ARG A 7 11.37 -3.84 -2.55
N ARG A 8 11.47 -3.07 -3.63
CA ARG A 8 10.38 -2.92 -4.60
C ARG A 8 10.92 -3.23 -5.99
N LEU A 9 10.12 -3.92 -6.78
CA LEU A 9 10.43 -4.27 -8.15
C LEU A 9 9.40 -3.63 -9.06
N CYS A 10 9.84 -3.07 -10.19
CA CYS A 10 8.96 -2.53 -11.22
C CYS A 10 9.59 -2.74 -12.60
N TRP A 11 8.85 -3.42 -13.48
CA TRP A 11 9.25 -3.55 -14.88
C TRP A 11 8.89 -2.29 -15.65
N SER A 12 9.75 -1.89 -16.60
CA SER A 12 9.36 -0.89 -17.60
C SER A 12 8.22 -1.42 -18.48
N PRO A 13 7.37 -0.55 -19.06
CA PRO A 13 6.19 -0.98 -19.83
C PRO A 13 6.49 -1.88 -21.04
N ASN A 14 7.68 -1.76 -21.62
CA ASN A 14 8.16 -2.59 -22.74
C ASN A 14 9.00 -3.80 -22.29
N CYS A 15 9.06 -4.06 -20.97
CA CYS A 15 9.88 -5.09 -20.35
C CYS A 15 11.39 -5.01 -20.65
N SER A 16 11.94 -3.87 -21.09
CA SER A 16 13.37 -3.76 -21.38
C SER A 16 14.24 -3.50 -20.14
N MET A 17 13.64 -3.02 -19.05
CA MET A 17 14.35 -2.68 -17.81
C MET A 17 13.59 -3.19 -16.58
N LEU A 18 14.33 -3.63 -15.58
CA LEU A 18 13.84 -3.91 -14.23
C LEU A 18 14.42 -2.88 -13.26
N ALA A 19 13.55 -2.13 -12.58
CA ALA A 19 13.93 -1.25 -11.49
C ALA A 19 13.82 -1.98 -10.14
N LEU A 20 14.88 -1.91 -9.34
CA LEU A 20 14.97 -2.48 -7.99
C LEU A 20 15.20 -1.35 -6.97
N GLY A 21 14.19 -1.06 -6.17
CA GLY A 21 14.25 -0.09 -5.07
C GLY A 21 14.77 -0.72 -3.78
N PHE A 22 15.54 0.04 -3.00
CA PHE A 22 16.14 -0.37 -1.73
C PHE A 22 15.58 0.43 -0.55
N SER A 23 15.75 -0.07 0.70
CA SER A 23 15.29 0.61 1.93
C SER A 23 15.83 2.03 2.09
N ASN A 24 17.01 2.34 1.56
CA ASN A 24 17.58 3.69 1.65
C ASN A 24 17.04 4.63 0.56
N GLY A 25 16.07 4.20 -0.26
CA GLY A 25 15.51 4.99 -1.34
C GLY A 25 16.38 5.06 -2.60
N ALA A 26 17.46 4.27 -2.68
CA ALA A 26 18.19 4.04 -3.93
C ALA A 26 17.37 3.15 -4.88
N VAL A 27 17.61 3.29 -6.18
CA VAL A 27 17.00 2.45 -7.22
C VAL A 27 18.06 2.02 -8.23
N ASN A 28 18.22 0.71 -8.41
CA ASN A 28 19.11 0.15 -9.43
C ASN A 28 18.29 -0.31 -10.63
N PHE A 29 18.86 -0.17 -11.82
CA PHE A 29 18.22 -0.58 -13.07
C PHE A 29 19.02 -1.68 -13.74
N TYR A 30 18.33 -2.71 -14.20
CA TYR A 30 18.92 -3.86 -14.85
C TYR A 30 18.25 -4.11 -16.20
N ASP A 31 19.02 -4.62 -17.17
CA ASP A 31 18.45 -5.15 -18.41
C ASP A 31 17.88 -6.56 -18.23
N LEU A 32 17.32 -7.13 -19.30
CA LEU A 32 16.79 -8.50 -19.33
C LEU A 32 17.84 -9.60 -19.09
N PHE A 33 19.12 -9.29 -19.27
CA PHE A 33 20.23 -10.22 -19.03
C PHE A 33 20.80 -10.08 -17.60
N GLY A 34 20.25 -9.17 -16.79
CA GLY A 34 20.72 -8.89 -15.44
C GLY A 34 21.92 -7.94 -15.37
N SER A 35 22.29 -7.30 -16.49
CA SER A 35 23.35 -6.30 -16.50
C SER A 35 22.86 -5.00 -15.85
N ASN A 36 23.64 -4.43 -14.95
CA ASN A 36 23.32 -3.12 -14.39
C ASN A 36 23.46 -2.03 -15.46
N LEU A 37 22.39 -1.26 -15.67
CA LEU A 37 22.36 -0.18 -16.65
C LEU A 37 22.84 1.14 -16.01
N PHE A 38 22.22 1.53 -14.90
CA PHE A 38 22.53 2.72 -14.13
C PHE A 38 21.82 2.65 -12.76
N ASN A 39 22.15 3.58 -11.87
CA ASN A 39 21.61 3.63 -10.52
C ASN A 39 21.22 5.06 -10.12
N ILE A 40 20.04 5.22 -9.55
CA ILE A 40 19.61 6.44 -8.86
C ILE A 40 20.05 6.33 -7.40
N PRO A 41 20.92 7.23 -6.91
CA PRO A 41 21.40 7.17 -5.53
C PRO A 41 20.28 7.48 -4.51
N PRO A 42 20.48 7.11 -3.23
CA PRO A 42 19.64 7.57 -2.15
C PRO A 42 19.41 9.08 -2.18
N PRO A 43 18.24 9.59 -1.71
CA PRO A 43 18.09 11.02 -1.49
C PRO A 43 19.18 11.48 -0.52
N SER A 44 19.88 12.56 -0.86
CA SER A 44 21.02 13.06 -0.08
C SER A 44 20.60 13.36 1.36
N THR A 45 21.02 12.52 2.31
CA THR A 45 21.08 12.91 3.71
C THR A 45 22.17 13.96 3.86
N THR A 46 21.90 15.03 4.60
CA THR A 46 22.93 15.98 5.05
C THR A 46 24.12 15.18 5.60
N LYS A 47 25.34 15.63 5.31
CA LYS A 47 26.62 14.94 5.59
C LYS A 47 26.87 14.53 7.06
N GLU A 48 25.92 14.78 7.96
CA GLU A 48 26.05 14.60 9.41
C GLU A 48 25.21 13.44 9.99
N SER A 49 24.41 12.73 9.20
CA SER A 49 23.82 11.47 9.66
C SER A 49 23.83 10.39 8.57
N GLN A 50 24.75 9.44 8.71
CA GLN A 50 24.68 8.13 8.05
C GLN A 50 23.62 7.22 8.72
N ILE A 51 22.62 7.81 9.38
CA ILE A 51 21.56 7.07 10.05
C ILE A 51 20.45 6.91 9.02
N TRP A 52 20.21 5.67 8.60
CA TRP A 52 19.06 5.31 7.77
C TRP A 52 17.77 5.73 8.48
N THR A 53 16.92 6.50 7.79
CA THR A 53 15.55 6.79 8.24
C THR A 53 14.57 5.99 7.38
N PRO A 54 13.60 5.29 8.00
CA PRO A 54 12.58 4.53 7.27
C PRO A 54 11.78 5.38 6.26
N GLU A 55 11.69 6.68 6.52
CA GLU A 55 10.98 7.67 5.70
C GLU A 55 11.45 7.74 4.25
N HIS A 56 12.73 7.46 3.98
CA HIS A 56 13.30 7.51 2.62
C HIS A 56 13.05 6.23 1.82
N SER A 57 12.55 5.19 2.46
CA SER A 57 12.20 3.97 1.77
C SER A 57 10.95 4.19 0.91
N LEU A 58 10.84 3.43 -0.18
CA LEU A 58 9.78 3.65 -1.16
C LEU A 58 8.44 3.07 -0.71
N ALA A 59 7.40 3.90 -0.71
CA ALA A 59 5.99 3.52 -0.62
C ALA A 59 5.43 3.12 -2.00
N GLY A 60 5.97 3.68 -3.09
CA GLY A 60 5.56 3.38 -4.45
C GLY A 60 6.65 3.65 -5.49
N MET A 61 6.63 2.87 -6.57
CA MET A 61 7.55 2.99 -7.71
C MET A 61 6.80 2.61 -8.99
N PHE A 62 6.68 3.55 -9.94
CA PHE A 62 5.87 3.37 -11.14
C PHE A 62 6.55 3.97 -12.37
N PHE A 63 6.60 3.21 -13.46
CA PHE A 63 6.87 3.77 -14.77
C PHE A 63 5.59 4.31 -15.38
N ILE A 64 5.63 5.54 -15.90
CA ILE A 64 4.58 6.15 -16.70
C ILE A 64 5.17 6.58 -18.05
N SER A 65 4.29 6.87 -19.01
CA SER A 65 4.74 7.49 -20.27
C SER A 65 5.28 8.88 -19.96
N ALA A 66 6.42 9.23 -20.56
CA ALA A 66 6.99 10.55 -20.39
C ALA A 66 5.98 11.62 -20.81
N ARG A 67 5.82 12.66 -19.98
CA ARG A 67 4.88 13.76 -20.25
C ARG A 67 5.33 14.63 -21.42
N ASP A 68 6.62 14.67 -21.70
CA ASP A 68 7.19 15.29 -22.89
C ASP A 68 7.23 14.26 -24.03
N ASN A 69 6.82 14.66 -25.24
CA ASN A 69 6.95 13.83 -26.44
C ASN A 69 8.41 13.75 -26.93
N SER A 70 9.38 13.80 -26.01
CA SER A 70 10.79 13.70 -26.30
C SER A 70 11.13 12.27 -26.71
N LYS A 71 11.67 12.10 -27.91
CA LYS A 71 12.19 10.79 -28.35
C LYS A 71 13.35 10.30 -27.47
N LYS A 72 13.98 11.20 -26.71
CA LYS A 72 15.10 10.87 -25.81
C LYS A 72 14.63 10.11 -24.57
N TRP A 73 13.47 10.49 -24.04
CA TRP A 73 12.96 10.01 -22.76
C TRP A 73 11.64 9.26 -22.98
N PRO A 74 11.68 7.92 -23.17
CA PRO A 74 10.47 7.15 -23.39
C PRO A 74 9.60 7.03 -22.13
N TYR A 75 10.21 7.14 -20.95
CA TYR A 75 9.53 6.92 -19.67
C TYR A 75 9.80 8.04 -18.67
N GLU A 76 8.81 8.29 -17.82
CA GLU A 76 8.97 8.98 -16.56
C GLU A 76 8.80 7.96 -15.43
N LEU A 77 9.71 7.95 -14.47
CA LEU A 77 9.66 7.11 -13.29
C LEU A 77 9.28 7.95 -12.08
N ILE A 78 8.20 7.55 -11.44
CA ILE A 78 7.69 8.16 -10.21
C ILE A 78 8.13 7.32 -9.02
N LEU A 79 8.88 7.93 -8.10
CA LEU A 79 9.27 7.36 -6.83
C LEU A 79 8.55 8.12 -5.71
N VAL A 80 7.83 7.42 -4.84
CA VAL A 80 7.21 8.02 -3.65
C VAL A 80 7.75 7.33 -2.41
N ASP A 81 8.26 8.10 -1.46
CA ASP A 81 8.75 7.60 -0.18
C ASP A 81 7.70 7.69 0.94
N TYR A 82 7.89 6.94 2.03
CA TYR A 82 6.97 6.98 3.19
C TYR A 82 6.97 8.33 3.89
N GLY A 83 8.03 9.13 3.74
CA GLY A 83 8.10 10.53 4.19
C GLY A 83 7.19 11.49 3.40
N GLY A 84 6.55 11.01 2.34
CA GLY A 84 5.64 11.75 1.47
C GLY A 84 6.33 12.60 0.42
N THR A 85 7.60 12.35 0.12
CA THR A 85 8.31 12.98 -0.99
C THR A 85 8.17 12.14 -2.25
N LEU A 86 7.71 12.78 -3.32
CA LEU A 86 7.72 12.27 -4.67
C LEU A 86 8.94 12.82 -5.41
N ARG A 87 9.69 11.93 -6.07
CA ARG A 87 10.76 12.26 -7.01
C ARG A 87 10.41 11.70 -8.38
N SER A 88 10.48 12.54 -9.40
CA SER A 88 10.25 12.14 -10.79
C SER A 88 11.54 12.19 -11.58
N TYR A 89 11.76 11.18 -12.42
CA TYR A 89 12.93 11.06 -13.28
C TYR A 89 12.50 10.71 -14.70
N TYR A 90 13.05 11.38 -15.69
CA TYR A 90 13.05 10.86 -17.05
C TYR A 90 14.03 9.70 -17.14
N ILE A 91 13.58 8.59 -17.73
CA ILE A 91 14.35 7.34 -17.82
C ILE A 91 14.42 6.86 -19.26
N SER A 92 15.62 6.44 -19.67
CA SER A 92 15.88 5.76 -20.92
C SER A 92 16.95 4.68 -20.74
N PRO A 93 16.80 3.49 -21.35
CA PRO A 93 17.86 2.48 -21.32
C PRO A 93 19.21 2.97 -21.86
N SER A 94 19.21 3.88 -22.84
CA SER A 94 20.43 4.37 -23.49
C SER A 94 21.04 5.61 -22.84
N GLU A 95 20.21 6.50 -22.30
CA GLU A 95 20.63 7.79 -21.76
C GLU A 95 20.74 7.79 -20.22
N GLY A 96 20.28 6.72 -19.57
CA GLY A 96 20.23 6.64 -18.11
C GLY A 96 19.02 7.39 -17.55
N PHE A 97 19.28 8.39 -16.70
CA PHE A 97 18.23 9.13 -16.04
C PHE A 97 18.53 10.63 -15.94
N GLN A 98 17.48 11.44 -15.86
CA GLN A 98 17.53 12.86 -15.56
C GLN A 98 16.41 13.20 -14.58
N GLU A 99 16.73 13.88 -13.47
CA GLU A 99 15.69 14.34 -12.54
C GLU A 99 14.79 15.38 -13.22
N PHE A 100 13.48 15.18 -13.15
CA PHE A 100 12.50 16.10 -13.72
C PHE A 100 12.00 17.09 -12.67
N HIS A 101 11.41 16.58 -11.58
CA HIS A 101 10.92 17.41 -10.48
C HIS A 101 10.79 16.63 -9.18
N ARG A 102 10.57 17.39 -8.09
CA ARG A 102 10.18 16.87 -6.79
C ARG A 102 8.86 17.48 -6.35
N PHE A 103 8.07 16.70 -5.63
CA PHE A 103 6.82 17.12 -5.04
C PHE A 103 6.71 16.54 -3.63
N ARG A 104 6.00 17.22 -2.72
CA ARG A 104 5.77 16.70 -1.37
C ARG A 104 4.28 16.70 -1.08
N PHE A 105 3.75 15.54 -0.71
CA PHE A 105 2.39 15.41 -0.21
C PHE A 105 2.24 16.12 1.16
N SER A 106 1.00 16.33 1.60
CA SER A 106 0.69 17.00 2.87
C SER A 106 1.35 16.32 4.08
N LYS A 107 1.34 17.00 5.24
CA LYS A 107 2.00 16.52 6.46
C LYS A 107 1.35 15.22 6.94
N GLY A 108 2.15 14.20 7.24
CA GLY A 108 1.65 12.92 7.80
C GLY A 108 2.23 11.65 7.17
N GLY A 109 3.12 11.80 6.18
CA GLY A 109 3.70 10.66 5.48
C GLY A 109 2.71 9.97 4.54
N VAL A 110 3.20 8.96 3.83
CA VAL A 110 2.42 8.16 2.88
C VAL A 110 2.50 6.72 3.32
N SER A 111 1.37 6.01 3.38
CA SER A 111 1.29 4.60 3.77
C SER A 111 1.11 3.65 2.59
N ALA A 112 0.50 4.11 1.50
CA ALA A 112 0.33 3.35 0.27
C ALA A 112 0.16 4.29 -0.94
N VAL A 113 0.56 3.83 -2.12
CA VAL A 113 0.40 4.58 -3.37
C VAL A 113 -0.02 3.64 -4.49
N CYS A 114 -0.88 4.10 -5.39
CA CYS A 114 -1.27 3.38 -6.60
C CYS A 114 -1.32 4.33 -7.80
N TRP A 115 -0.79 3.88 -8.94
CA TRP A 115 -0.91 4.58 -10.22
C TRP A 115 -2.06 4.03 -11.04
N ASP A 116 -3.00 4.90 -11.41
CA ASP A 116 -4.10 4.61 -12.31
C ASP A 116 -3.78 5.17 -13.70
N ALA A 117 -3.31 4.29 -14.57
CA ALA A 117 -2.97 4.62 -15.95
C ALA A 117 -4.19 5.04 -16.78
N VAL A 118 -5.38 4.49 -16.50
CA VAL A 118 -6.61 4.75 -17.27
C VAL A 118 -7.06 6.20 -17.09
N HIS A 119 -7.05 6.67 -15.83
CA HIS A 119 -7.50 8.03 -15.51
C HIS A 119 -6.33 9.03 -15.34
N SER A 120 -5.08 8.57 -15.48
CA SER A 120 -3.87 9.35 -15.22
C SER A 120 -3.86 9.98 -13.81
N LEU A 121 -4.19 9.15 -12.81
CA LEU A 121 -4.31 9.56 -11.41
C LEU A 121 -3.28 8.82 -10.55
N LEU A 122 -2.65 9.56 -9.65
CA LEU A 122 -1.89 8.99 -8.56
C LEU A 122 -2.78 8.97 -7.31
N VAL A 123 -3.14 7.79 -6.84
CA VAL A 123 -3.89 7.62 -5.59
C VAL A 123 -2.89 7.42 -4.45
N VAL A 124 -3.05 8.19 -3.38
CA VAL A 124 -2.14 8.24 -2.23
C VAL A 124 -2.94 8.02 -0.97
N SER A 125 -2.50 7.09 -0.12
CA SER A 125 -2.93 7.02 1.27
C SER A 125 -1.93 7.68 2.19
N SER A 126 -2.43 8.51 3.09
CA SER A 126 -1.72 9.12 4.21
C SER A 126 -2.47 8.83 5.50
N SER A 127 -1.90 9.22 6.64
CA SER A 127 -2.66 9.31 7.89
C SER A 127 -3.94 10.13 7.67
N PRO A 128 -5.13 9.62 8.03
CA PRO A 128 -6.34 10.43 8.04
C PRO A 128 -6.13 11.66 8.93
N GLU A 129 -6.51 12.84 8.45
CA GLU A 129 -6.46 14.02 9.31
C GLU A 129 -7.59 13.94 10.36
N PRO A 130 -7.35 14.35 11.62
CA PRO A 130 -8.37 14.32 12.67
C PRO A 130 -9.68 15.03 12.28
N THR A 131 -9.57 16.06 11.46
CA THR A 131 -10.68 16.84 10.88
C THR A 131 -11.61 16.03 9.96
N HIS A 132 -11.12 14.91 9.43
CA HIS A 132 -11.84 14.06 8.48
C HIS A 132 -12.21 12.69 9.07
N VAL A 133 -11.73 12.32 10.27
CA VAL A 133 -12.00 11.02 10.91
C VAL A 133 -13.49 10.73 11.10
N ASP A 134 -14.30 11.77 11.32
CA ASP A 134 -15.76 11.63 11.45
C ASP A 134 -16.48 11.36 10.10
N LEU A 135 -15.77 11.48 8.98
CA LEU A 135 -16.27 11.23 7.63
C LEU A 135 -16.05 9.78 7.22
N LYS A 136 -16.58 8.84 7.99
CA LYS A 136 -16.37 7.37 7.80
C LYS A 136 -16.74 6.84 6.40
N LYS A 137 -17.48 7.58 5.58
CA LYS A 137 -17.87 7.20 4.20
C LYS A 137 -17.13 7.97 3.11
N GLU A 138 -16.31 8.94 3.48
CA GLU A 138 -15.54 9.76 2.53
C GLU A 138 -14.10 9.23 2.42
N PRO A 139 -13.49 9.28 1.23
CA PRO A 139 -12.13 8.78 1.02
C PRO A 139 -11.10 9.50 1.91
N LEU A 140 -11.27 10.81 2.12
CA LEU A 140 -10.40 11.60 3.01
C LEU A 140 -10.47 11.16 4.48
N GLY A 141 -11.63 10.66 4.94
CA GLY A 141 -11.76 10.10 6.29
C GLY A 141 -10.98 8.81 6.50
N TRP A 142 -10.62 8.14 5.41
CA TRP A 142 -9.71 6.99 5.38
C TRP A 142 -8.30 7.35 4.91
N GLY A 143 -8.01 8.66 4.80
CA GLY A 143 -6.70 9.16 4.36
C GLY A 143 -6.39 8.88 2.89
N ILE A 144 -7.39 8.64 2.05
CA ILE A 144 -7.22 8.37 0.61
C ILE A 144 -7.42 9.67 -0.17
N SER A 145 -6.47 10.00 -1.04
CA SER A 145 -6.49 11.17 -1.91
C SER A 145 -6.09 10.80 -3.34
N ALA A 146 -6.68 11.46 -4.35
CA ALA A 146 -6.31 11.28 -5.76
C ALA A 146 -5.67 12.56 -6.31
N TRP A 147 -4.58 12.40 -7.06
CA TRP A 147 -3.78 13.50 -7.60
C TRP A 147 -3.64 13.36 -9.10
N ARG A 148 -4.09 14.38 -9.84
CA ARG A 148 -3.86 14.51 -11.29
C ARG A 148 -2.45 15.01 -11.56
N LEU A 149 -1.85 14.45 -12.59
CA LEU A 149 -0.57 14.93 -13.11
C LEU A 149 -0.77 16.19 -13.95
N LEU A 150 0.13 17.14 -13.79
CA LEU A 150 0.25 18.35 -14.61
C LEU A 150 1.61 18.34 -15.29
N ASN A 151 1.70 18.88 -16.51
CA ASN A 151 2.99 18.98 -17.21
C ASN A 151 3.91 20.04 -16.61
N GLU A 152 3.32 21.03 -15.93
CA GLU A 152 4.01 22.17 -15.35
C GLU A 152 3.73 22.26 -13.85
N GLN A 153 4.49 23.09 -13.15
CA GLN A 153 4.30 23.35 -11.72
C GLN A 153 2.83 23.71 -11.40
N PRO A 154 2.20 23.11 -10.37
CA PRO A 154 2.77 22.30 -9.28
C PRO A 154 3.03 20.82 -9.59
N PHE A 155 2.92 20.38 -10.85
CA PHE A 155 3.07 19.00 -11.34
C PHE A 155 2.04 17.98 -10.84
N TYR A 156 1.41 18.25 -9.69
CA TYR A 156 0.32 17.45 -9.13
C TYR A 156 -0.76 18.35 -8.57
N ARG A 157 -2.01 18.00 -8.85
CA ARG A 157 -3.20 18.69 -8.33
C ARG A 157 -4.17 17.69 -7.74
N LEU A 158 -4.60 17.95 -6.51
CA LEU A 158 -5.63 17.15 -5.85
C LEU A 158 -6.92 17.15 -6.70
N ALA A 159 -7.45 15.96 -6.95
CA ALA A 159 -8.56 15.70 -7.87
C ALA A 159 -9.94 15.66 -7.18
N VAL A 160 -9.99 15.50 -5.84
CA VAL A 160 -11.20 15.33 -5.01
C VAL A 160 -10.99 16.15 -3.71
N PRO A 161 -11.96 16.92 -3.17
CA PRO A 161 -13.42 16.72 -3.25
C PRO A 161 -14.17 17.83 -4.01
N SER A 162 -15.43 17.56 -4.36
CA SER A 162 -16.30 18.60 -4.91
C SER A 162 -16.52 19.73 -3.88
N PRO A 163 -16.77 20.98 -4.31
CA PRO A 163 -17.13 22.08 -3.40
C PRO A 163 -18.35 21.76 -2.53
N GLU A 164 -19.27 20.92 -3.01
CA GLU A 164 -20.42 20.45 -2.23
C GLU A 164 -20.02 19.49 -1.11
N ASP A 165 -19.03 18.62 -1.35
CA ASP A 165 -18.52 17.68 -0.33
C ASP A 165 -17.74 18.44 0.74
N LEU A 166 -16.92 19.41 0.35
CA LEU A 166 -16.27 20.34 1.29
C LEU A 166 -17.30 21.17 2.07
N ALA A 167 -18.33 21.70 1.40
CA ALA A 167 -19.39 22.47 2.04
C ALA A 167 -20.26 21.63 2.99
N ARG A 168 -20.50 20.34 2.70
CA ARG A 168 -21.20 19.41 3.62
C ARG A 168 -20.38 19.14 4.89
N VAL A 169 -19.06 19.06 4.76
CA VAL A 169 -18.13 18.91 5.90
C VAL A 169 -18.10 20.19 6.73
N GLU A 170 -18.06 21.36 6.09
CA GLU A 170 -18.07 22.67 6.76
C GLU A 170 -19.44 22.99 7.40
N ALA A 171 -20.56 22.69 6.74
CA ALA A 171 -21.90 22.91 7.27
C ALA A 171 -22.18 22.05 8.52
N ARG A 172 -21.58 20.85 8.62
CA ARG A 172 -21.64 20.00 9.82
C ARG A 172 -20.86 20.57 11.01
N LYS A 173 -19.89 21.47 10.79
CA LYS A 173 -19.17 22.17 11.87
C LYS A 173 -20.06 23.15 12.65
N GLY A 174 -21.16 23.64 12.05
CA GLY A 174 -22.04 24.65 12.68
C GLY A 174 -22.96 24.12 13.77
N PHE A 175 -23.26 22.81 13.80
CA PHE A 175 -24.32 22.26 14.66
C PHE A 175 -23.87 21.17 15.65
N VAL A 176 -22.65 20.62 15.53
CA VAL A 176 -22.20 19.46 16.34
C VAL A 176 -20.87 19.74 17.05
N SER A 177 -20.68 20.95 17.56
CA SER A 177 -19.46 21.31 18.32
C SER A 177 -19.48 20.88 19.79
N TRP A 178 -20.60 20.36 20.32
CA TRP A 178 -20.75 20.16 21.77
C TRP A 178 -21.15 18.75 22.25
N VAL A 179 -21.35 17.75 21.36
CA VAL A 179 -21.86 16.42 21.77
C VAL A 179 -21.06 15.21 21.24
N SER A 180 -20.06 15.37 20.39
CA SER A 180 -19.29 14.25 19.83
C SER A 180 -18.05 13.83 20.62
N SER A 181 -18.06 13.99 21.96
CA SER A 181 -16.95 13.56 22.84
C SER A 181 -17.11 12.17 23.48
N PHE A 182 -18.07 11.34 23.04
CA PHE A 182 -18.36 10.07 23.74
C PHE A 182 -18.51 8.83 22.84
N TYR A 183 -17.65 8.67 21.84
CA TYR A 183 -17.36 7.34 21.25
C TYR A 183 -15.90 7.27 20.76
N SER A 184 -14.95 7.38 21.70
CA SER A 184 -13.54 7.11 21.42
C SER A 184 -13.23 5.64 21.69
N SER A 185 -13.29 4.84 20.62
CA SER A 185 -12.38 3.71 20.44
C SER A 185 -12.05 3.58 18.96
N THR A 186 -11.59 4.67 18.34
CA THR A 186 -11.04 4.60 16.99
C THR A 186 -9.61 4.11 17.11
N THR A 187 -9.41 2.80 17.01
CA THR A 187 -8.11 2.27 16.62
C THR A 187 -7.69 3.01 15.33
N PHE A 188 -6.59 3.74 15.42
CA PHE A 188 -6.02 4.46 14.28
C PHE A 188 -5.78 3.45 13.14
N SER A 189 -6.40 3.68 11.99
CA SER A 189 -6.34 2.77 10.85
C SER A 189 -5.90 3.53 9.62
N VAL A 190 -4.94 2.96 8.90
CA VAL A 190 -4.41 3.51 7.64
C VAL A 190 -4.51 2.48 6.54
N VAL A 191 -4.63 2.93 5.29
CA VAL A 191 -4.55 2.04 4.13
C VAL A 191 -3.09 1.75 3.85
N PHE A 192 -2.71 0.47 3.85
CA PHE A 192 -1.32 0.03 3.61
C PHE A 192 -1.16 -0.71 2.28
N LYS A 193 -2.25 -1.20 1.67
CA LYS A 193 -2.24 -1.84 0.35
C LYS A 193 -3.38 -1.31 -0.51
N MET A 194 -3.08 -1.08 -1.78
CA MET A 194 -4.03 -0.64 -2.81
C MET A 194 -3.85 -1.50 -4.06
N ALA A 195 -4.95 -1.87 -4.71
CA ALA A 195 -4.95 -2.59 -5.98
C ALA A 195 -6.10 -2.10 -6.88
N LEU A 196 -5.79 -1.75 -8.12
CA LEU A 196 -6.79 -1.39 -9.14
C LEU A 196 -7.34 -2.63 -9.84
N SER A 197 -8.63 -2.61 -10.14
CA SER A 197 -9.27 -3.63 -10.97
C SER A 197 -8.69 -3.63 -12.39
N PRO A 198 -8.79 -4.75 -13.13
CA PRO A 198 -8.22 -4.86 -14.47
C PRO A 198 -8.72 -3.79 -15.46
N ASP A 199 -9.96 -3.34 -15.30
CA ASP A 199 -10.60 -2.29 -16.09
C ASP A 199 -10.38 -0.86 -15.54
N GLY A 200 -9.66 -0.73 -14.42
CA GLY A 200 -9.38 0.52 -13.74
C GLY A 200 -10.60 1.20 -13.10
N GLN A 201 -11.76 0.54 -13.02
CA GLN A 201 -13.00 1.14 -12.50
C GLN A 201 -13.13 1.06 -10.98
N LEU A 202 -12.38 0.18 -10.33
CA LEU A 202 -12.43 -0.03 -8.89
C LEU A 202 -11.03 -0.02 -8.27
N LEU A 203 -10.95 0.51 -7.05
CA LEU A 203 -9.76 0.48 -6.21
C LEU A 203 -10.07 -0.29 -4.92
N ALA A 204 -9.41 -1.42 -4.70
CA ALA A 204 -9.46 -2.16 -3.46
C ALA A 204 -8.36 -1.71 -2.50
N CYS A 205 -8.70 -1.54 -1.23
CA CYS A 205 -7.83 -1.02 -0.18
C CYS A 205 -7.85 -1.95 1.03
N LEU A 206 -6.67 -2.31 1.56
CA LEU A 206 -6.53 -2.97 2.86
C LEU A 206 -6.12 -1.98 3.94
N HIS A 207 -6.78 -2.11 5.09
CA HIS A 207 -6.60 -1.24 6.25
C HIS A 207 -5.90 -1.99 7.37
N THR A 208 -5.08 -1.31 8.17
CA THR A 208 -4.34 -1.94 9.29
C THR A 208 -5.26 -2.54 10.36
N CYS A 209 -6.53 -2.15 10.42
CA CYS A 209 -7.54 -2.76 11.29
C CYS A 209 -8.21 -4.03 10.71
N GLY A 210 -7.71 -4.55 9.58
CA GLY A 210 -8.25 -5.72 8.89
C GLY A 210 -9.49 -5.43 8.02
N THR A 211 -9.91 -4.18 7.92
CA THR A 211 -11.01 -3.76 7.04
C THR A 211 -10.59 -3.83 5.58
N ILE A 212 -11.54 -4.18 4.71
CA ILE A 212 -11.42 -4.08 3.25
C ILE A 212 -12.38 -3.00 2.79
N SER A 213 -11.90 -2.04 1.99
CA SER A 213 -12.77 -1.09 1.30
C SER A 213 -12.53 -1.08 -0.20
N VAL A 214 -13.59 -0.83 -0.96
CA VAL A 214 -13.55 -0.73 -2.42
C VAL A 214 -14.15 0.59 -2.83
N TRP A 215 -13.52 1.28 -3.78
CA TRP A 215 -13.87 2.62 -4.22
C TRP A 215 -14.07 2.67 -5.74
N LEU A 216 -15.05 3.43 -6.20
CA LEU A 216 -15.30 3.70 -7.62
C LEU A 216 -14.29 4.72 -8.16
N MET A 217 -13.52 4.33 -9.15
CA MET A 217 -12.61 5.21 -9.87
C MET A 217 -13.31 5.91 -11.05
N PRO A 218 -12.93 7.16 -11.39
CA PRO A 218 -11.97 8.03 -10.69
C PRO A 218 -12.60 8.81 -9.52
N SER A 219 -13.90 8.61 -9.25
CA SER A 219 -14.68 9.45 -8.32
C SER A 219 -14.30 9.30 -6.85
N LEU A 220 -13.59 8.25 -6.48
CA LEU A 220 -13.32 7.82 -5.10
C LEU A 220 -14.59 7.77 -4.22
N ARG A 221 -15.72 7.36 -4.80
CA ARG A 221 -16.94 7.08 -4.03
C ARG A 221 -16.87 5.68 -3.46
N LEU A 222 -17.26 5.52 -2.19
CA LEU A 222 -17.25 4.22 -1.53
C LEU A 222 -18.22 3.25 -2.22
N HIS A 223 -17.70 2.15 -2.74
CA HIS A 223 -18.47 1.05 -3.33
C HIS A 223 -18.86 0.02 -2.27
N GLY A 224 -17.90 -0.38 -1.44
CA GLY A 224 -18.11 -1.36 -0.38
C GLY A 224 -17.11 -1.23 0.76
N LEU A 225 -17.53 -1.63 1.95
CA LEU A 225 -16.74 -1.57 3.17
C LEU A 225 -17.10 -2.76 4.04
N TRP A 226 -16.11 -3.58 4.37
CA TRP A 226 -16.27 -4.78 5.18
C TRP A 226 -15.21 -4.79 6.27
N SER A 227 -15.62 -4.54 7.51
CA SER A 227 -14.77 -4.79 8.67
C SER A 227 -14.41 -6.27 8.75
N LEU A 228 -13.35 -6.60 9.49
CA LEU A 228 -12.86 -7.98 9.56
C LEU A 228 -13.96 -9.00 9.89
N LYS A 229 -14.83 -8.69 10.85
CA LYS A 229 -15.91 -9.60 11.29
C LYS A 229 -17.08 -9.70 10.33
N GLU A 230 -17.21 -8.75 9.40
CA GLU A 230 -18.24 -8.75 8.35
C GLU A 230 -17.78 -9.55 7.12
N GLN A 231 -16.50 -9.85 7.01
CA GLN A 231 -15.95 -10.65 5.92
C GLN A 231 -16.36 -12.12 6.11
N PRO A 232 -16.97 -12.78 5.12
CA PRO A 232 -17.29 -14.20 5.21
C PRO A 232 -16.03 -15.03 5.45
N ASN A 233 -16.16 -16.06 6.29
CA ASN A 233 -15.13 -17.07 6.51
C ASN A 233 -13.79 -16.51 7.00
N PHE A 234 -13.80 -15.32 7.62
CA PHE A 234 -12.57 -14.66 8.07
C PHE A 234 -11.85 -15.42 9.19
N ASP A 235 -12.57 -16.26 9.93
CA ASP A 235 -12.09 -16.98 11.11
C ASP A 235 -11.87 -18.49 10.88
N ILE A 236 -12.00 -18.96 9.64
CA ILE A 236 -11.65 -20.33 9.30
C ILE A 236 -10.14 -20.52 9.48
N GLN A 237 -9.77 -21.57 10.21
CA GLN A 237 -8.40 -21.96 10.50
C GLN A 237 -8.04 -23.24 9.74
N PRO A 238 -6.75 -23.47 9.44
CA PRO A 238 -6.32 -24.77 8.95
C PRO A 238 -6.44 -25.82 10.07
N ASP A 239 -6.71 -27.07 9.69
CA ASP A 239 -7.02 -28.19 10.62
C ASP A 239 -5.92 -28.47 11.68
N ASN A 240 -4.69 -27.97 11.48
CA ASN A 240 -3.52 -28.27 12.31
C ASN A 240 -3.05 -27.11 13.22
N THR A 241 -3.89 -26.09 13.50
CA THR A 241 -3.46 -24.98 14.38
C THR A 241 -3.45 -25.35 15.86
N ASN A 242 -2.28 -25.23 16.51
CA ASN A 242 -2.16 -25.31 17.96
C ASN A 242 -2.86 -24.12 18.63
N LYS A 243 -3.56 -24.37 19.75
CA LYS A 243 -4.37 -23.36 20.46
C LYS A 243 -3.50 -22.23 21.03
N LYS A 244 -3.36 -21.12 20.28
CA LYS A 244 -2.78 -19.85 20.75
C LYS A 244 -3.79 -19.04 21.60
N THR A 245 -3.33 -17.97 22.27
CA THR A 245 -4.18 -16.99 22.98
C THR A 245 -5.07 -16.18 22.04
N ARG A 246 -6.28 -15.80 22.49
CA ARG A 246 -7.35 -15.18 21.68
C ARG A 246 -6.97 -13.84 21.00
N ALA A 247 -6.06 -13.06 21.58
CA ALA A 247 -5.63 -11.78 21.01
C ALA A 247 -4.71 -11.98 19.78
N ASN A 248 -3.71 -12.86 19.91
CA ASN A 248 -2.81 -13.23 18.81
C ASN A 248 -3.57 -13.96 17.69
N GLN A 249 -4.68 -14.64 18.00
CA GLN A 249 -5.55 -15.26 17.00
C GLN A 249 -6.20 -14.25 16.04
N LEU A 250 -6.50 -13.02 16.46
CA LEU A 250 -7.26 -12.10 15.60
C LEU A 250 -6.38 -11.42 14.54
N GLU A 251 -5.15 -11.05 14.90
CA GLU A 251 -4.18 -10.48 13.96
C GLU A 251 -3.71 -11.51 12.93
N ASP A 252 -3.67 -12.79 13.28
CA ASP A 252 -3.42 -13.90 12.35
C ASP A 252 -4.52 -13.99 11.26
N LEU A 253 -5.70 -13.39 11.46
CA LEU A 253 -6.80 -13.38 10.50
C LEU A 253 -6.83 -12.15 9.60
N TYR A 254 -5.94 -11.18 9.84
CA TYR A 254 -5.92 -9.94 9.07
C TYR A 254 -5.52 -10.21 7.62
N PRO A 255 -6.22 -9.60 6.65
CA PRO A 255 -5.74 -9.56 5.27
C PRO A 255 -4.34 -8.95 5.20
N VAL A 256 -3.43 -9.63 4.53
CA VAL A 256 -2.04 -9.20 4.32
C VAL A 256 -1.78 -8.74 2.89
N ASP A 257 -2.57 -9.24 1.94
CA ASP A 257 -2.48 -8.85 0.54
C ASP A 257 -3.83 -8.94 -0.17
N ILE A 258 -4.00 -8.12 -1.21
CA ILE A 258 -5.19 -8.06 -2.04
C ILE A 258 -4.83 -7.88 -3.50
N SER A 259 -5.53 -8.60 -4.36
CA SER A 259 -5.40 -8.48 -5.82
C SER A 259 -6.75 -8.74 -6.49
N TRP A 260 -6.79 -8.68 -7.82
CA TRP A 260 -8.01 -8.86 -8.58
C TRP A 260 -7.95 -10.16 -9.40
N TRP A 261 -9.00 -10.95 -9.29
CA TRP A 261 -9.24 -12.13 -10.14
C TRP A 261 -10.00 -11.74 -11.41
N ALA A 262 -10.93 -10.79 -11.29
CA ALA A 262 -11.70 -10.19 -12.38
C ALA A 262 -12.26 -8.83 -11.92
N GLU A 263 -12.97 -8.11 -12.79
CA GLU A 263 -13.47 -6.74 -12.56
C GLU A 263 -14.31 -6.61 -11.28
N GLN A 264 -15.04 -7.66 -10.88
CA GLN A 264 -15.90 -7.67 -9.69
C GLN A 264 -15.49 -8.75 -8.67
N LYS A 265 -14.26 -9.27 -8.78
CA LYS A 265 -13.79 -10.41 -7.98
C LYS A 265 -12.40 -10.14 -7.47
N VAL A 266 -12.25 -10.15 -6.15
CA VAL A 266 -10.99 -9.89 -5.46
C VAL A 266 -10.41 -11.17 -4.90
N ILE A 267 -9.09 -11.19 -4.78
CA ILE A 267 -8.35 -12.25 -4.12
C ILE A 267 -7.90 -11.67 -2.79
N ILE A 268 -8.21 -12.35 -1.70
CA ILE A 268 -7.85 -11.94 -0.35
C ILE A 268 -6.89 -12.98 0.22
N ALA A 269 -5.68 -12.56 0.57
CA ALA A 269 -4.72 -13.38 1.32
C ALA A 269 -4.65 -12.89 2.77
N ARG A 270 -4.64 -13.82 3.72
CA ARG A 270 -4.59 -13.54 5.17
C ARG A 270 -3.31 -14.08 5.79
N ARG A 271 -2.94 -13.50 6.93
CA ARG A 271 -1.72 -13.86 7.67
C ARG A 271 -1.64 -15.34 8.05
N ASN A 272 -2.76 -15.99 8.32
CA ASN A 272 -2.82 -17.43 8.64
C ASN A 272 -2.68 -18.36 7.42
N GLY A 273 -2.34 -17.83 6.25
CA GLY A 273 -2.20 -18.62 5.03
C GLY A 273 -3.48 -18.80 4.22
N ALA A 274 -4.63 -18.30 4.69
CA ALA A 274 -5.89 -18.41 3.96
C ALA A 274 -5.88 -17.53 2.71
N VAL A 275 -6.27 -18.10 1.57
CA VAL A 275 -6.44 -17.43 0.28
C VAL A 275 -7.85 -17.72 -0.26
N SER A 276 -8.60 -16.67 -0.55
CA SER A 276 -9.96 -16.76 -1.08
C SER A 276 -10.12 -15.91 -2.34
N VAL A 277 -10.96 -16.36 -3.27
CA VAL A 277 -11.43 -15.54 -4.39
C VAL A 277 -12.86 -15.14 -4.10
N CYS A 278 -13.09 -13.86 -3.82
CA CYS A 278 -14.34 -13.34 -3.32
C CYS A 278 -15.05 -12.45 -4.34
N GLU A 279 -16.37 -12.59 -4.48
CA GLU A 279 -17.19 -11.66 -5.26
C GLU A 279 -17.51 -10.40 -4.45
N LEU A 280 -17.46 -9.22 -5.08
CA LEU A 280 -17.63 -7.95 -4.36
C LEU A 280 -19.03 -7.70 -3.78
N ASN A 281 -20.05 -8.44 -4.22
CA ASN A 281 -21.42 -8.24 -3.73
C ASN A 281 -21.54 -8.55 -2.23
N ASP A 282 -20.89 -9.62 -1.77
CA ASP A 282 -20.99 -10.11 -0.40
C ASP A 282 -19.65 -10.61 0.18
N LEU A 283 -18.54 -10.49 -0.56
CA LEU A 283 -17.22 -11.05 -0.25
C LEU A 283 -17.20 -12.56 0.00
N ARG A 284 -18.19 -13.32 -0.50
CA ARG A 284 -18.18 -14.77 -0.35
C ARG A 284 -17.15 -15.41 -1.25
N ASN A 285 -16.45 -16.42 -0.71
CA ASN A 285 -15.51 -17.23 -1.47
C ASN A 285 -16.24 -17.98 -2.58
N MET A 286 -15.72 -17.88 -3.79
CA MET A 286 -16.23 -18.53 -4.99
C MET A 286 -15.63 -19.90 -5.25
N LEU A 287 -14.49 -20.21 -4.62
CA LEU A 287 -13.81 -21.50 -4.84
C LEU A 287 -14.37 -22.62 -3.95
N GLY A 288 -15.16 -22.29 -2.92
CA GLY A 288 -15.77 -23.26 -2.02
C GLY A 288 -16.18 -22.64 -0.69
N GLU A 289 -16.63 -23.48 0.23
CA GLU A 289 -17.06 -23.06 1.58
C GLU A 289 -15.88 -22.64 2.47
N THR A 290 -14.68 -23.15 2.19
CA THR A 290 -13.45 -22.86 2.93
C THR A 290 -12.43 -22.15 2.04
N PRO A 291 -11.55 -21.29 2.59
CA PRO A 291 -10.39 -20.79 1.86
C PRO A 291 -9.42 -21.92 1.50
N GLU A 292 -8.58 -21.67 0.50
CA GLU A 292 -7.38 -22.48 0.27
C GLU A 292 -6.30 -22.05 1.25
N PHE A 293 -5.58 -22.99 1.86
CA PHE A 293 -4.52 -22.69 2.81
C PHE A 293 -3.15 -22.94 2.18
N VAL A 294 -2.28 -21.94 2.28
CA VAL A 294 -0.87 -22.03 1.90
C VAL A 294 0.01 -21.80 3.14
N HIS A 295 1.30 -22.06 3.05
CA HIS A 295 2.21 -21.86 4.17
C HIS A 295 2.62 -20.38 4.34
N GLY A 296 2.73 -19.94 5.59
CA GLY A 296 3.19 -18.59 5.94
C GLY A 296 2.21 -17.46 5.59
N GLU A 297 2.72 -16.24 5.49
CA GLU A 297 1.95 -15.04 5.12
C GLU A 297 1.98 -14.86 3.59
N PRO A 298 0.88 -15.11 2.86
CA PRO A 298 0.92 -15.24 1.41
C PRO A 298 1.04 -13.89 0.71
N ARG A 299 1.83 -13.82 -0.37
CA ARG A 299 1.88 -12.66 -1.27
C ARG A 299 1.32 -12.98 -2.64
N LEU A 300 0.46 -12.10 -3.14
CA LEU A 300 -0.29 -12.29 -4.36
C LEU A 300 0.44 -11.63 -5.53
N SER A 301 0.57 -12.37 -6.62
CA SER A 301 0.98 -11.83 -7.92
C SER A 301 -0.11 -12.12 -8.95
N PRO A 302 -0.70 -11.09 -9.59
CA PRO A 302 -1.71 -11.30 -10.63
C PRO A 302 -1.06 -11.94 -11.87
N VAL A 303 -1.71 -12.93 -12.45
CA VAL A 303 -1.26 -13.55 -13.70
C VAL A 303 -1.85 -12.79 -14.88
N CYS A 304 -1.01 -12.08 -15.65
CA CYS A 304 -1.46 -11.19 -16.72
C CYS A 304 -2.28 -11.85 -17.84
N THR A 305 -2.23 -13.17 -18.00
CA THR A 305 -2.73 -13.84 -19.23
C THR A 305 -3.52 -15.14 -18.99
N GLN A 306 -3.68 -15.58 -17.75
CA GLN A 306 -4.41 -16.81 -17.43
C GLN A 306 -5.35 -16.61 -16.25
N LYS A 307 -6.44 -17.40 -16.21
CA LYS A 307 -7.24 -17.58 -14.99
C LYS A 307 -6.35 -18.32 -13.98
N GLY A 308 -5.80 -17.61 -13.02
CA GLY A 308 -4.89 -18.19 -12.03
C GLY A 308 -4.29 -17.11 -11.14
N ILE A 309 -3.73 -17.56 -10.02
CA ILE A 309 -3.05 -16.71 -9.05
C ILE A 309 -1.70 -17.35 -8.79
N LEU A 310 -0.66 -16.54 -8.75
CA LEU A 310 0.61 -16.95 -8.19
C LEU A 310 0.64 -16.47 -6.74
N VAL A 311 0.81 -17.43 -5.84
CA VAL A 311 0.93 -17.19 -4.41
C VAL A 311 2.37 -17.51 -4.02
N LEU A 312 3.06 -16.52 -3.46
CA LEU A 312 4.39 -16.71 -2.89
C LEU A 312 4.24 -17.04 -1.41
N GLU A 313 4.68 -18.23 -1.03
CA GLU A 313 4.84 -18.64 0.36
C GLU A 313 6.16 -18.05 0.87
N CYS A 314 6.09 -17.27 1.94
CA CYS A 314 7.27 -16.66 2.55
C CYS A 314 7.56 -17.33 3.90
N GLU A 315 8.68 -18.04 3.98
CA GLU A 315 9.20 -18.53 5.25
C GLU A 315 10.08 -17.47 5.91
N ILE A 316 9.84 -17.22 7.20
CA ILE A 316 10.68 -16.34 8.01
C ILE A 316 11.63 -17.24 8.79
N ASP A 317 12.91 -17.22 8.42
CA ASP A 317 13.93 -17.91 9.20
C ASP A 317 14.40 -17.01 10.37
N HIS A 318 14.08 -17.43 11.59
CA HIS A 318 14.48 -16.76 12.84
C HIS A 318 15.86 -17.24 13.35
N SER A 319 16.71 -17.81 12.50
CA SER A 319 17.98 -18.46 12.86
C SER A 319 19.08 -17.58 13.49
N GLN A 320 18.78 -16.34 13.91
CA GLN A 320 19.73 -15.47 14.61
C GLN A 320 19.38 -15.04 16.05
N ASP A 321 18.24 -15.45 16.62
CA ASP A 321 17.97 -15.22 18.05
C ASP A 321 18.58 -16.36 18.91
N GLY A 322 19.91 -16.44 18.87
CA GLY A 322 20.69 -17.28 19.75
C GLY A 322 20.77 -16.69 21.16
N ASN A 323 20.10 -17.34 22.12
CA ASN A 323 20.37 -17.29 23.57
C ASN A 323 20.47 -15.91 24.24
N SER A 324 19.34 -15.39 24.72
CA SER A 324 19.30 -14.80 26.06
C SER A 324 17.91 -14.97 26.68
N SER A 325 17.77 -16.00 27.51
CA SER A 325 16.65 -16.14 28.43
C SER A 325 16.75 -15.06 29.52
N SER A 326 15.85 -14.09 29.50
CA SER A 326 15.45 -13.37 30.70
C SER A 326 14.01 -12.90 30.52
N GLU A 327 13.10 -13.58 31.21
CA GLU A 327 11.74 -13.13 31.46
C GLU A 327 11.83 -11.80 32.21
N GLU A 328 11.52 -10.67 31.57
CA GLU A 328 11.27 -9.41 32.28
C GLU A 328 10.40 -8.47 31.43
N GLU A 329 9.27 -8.07 32.03
CA GLU A 329 8.27 -7.06 31.69
C GLU A 329 8.22 -6.52 30.24
N GLU A 330 7.18 -6.91 29.49
CA GLU A 330 6.76 -6.31 28.22
C GLU A 330 6.48 -4.80 28.37
N SER A 331 7.50 -3.98 28.10
CA SER A 331 7.33 -2.53 27.98
C SER A 331 6.47 -2.17 26.75
N LEU A 332 5.72 -1.08 26.85
CA LEU A 332 4.91 -0.50 25.76
C LEU A 332 5.72 -0.20 24.48
N ILE A 333 7.04 -0.12 24.59
CA ILE A 333 7.99 0.09 23.49
C ILE A 333 8.18 -1.20 22.67
N ASN A 334 8.09 -2.38 23.31
CA ASN A 334 8.12 -3.66 22.60
C ASN A 334 6.82 -3.90 21.82
N LYS A 335 5.68 -3.42 22.33
CA LYS A 335 4.38 -3.52 21.64
C LYS A 335 4.31 -2.60 20.42
N SER A 336 4.89 -1.40 20.48
CA SER A 336 5.00 -0.53 19.31
C SER A 336 6.02 -1.05 18.29
N SER A 337 7.12 -1.67 18.74
CA SER A 337 8.08 -2.36 17.86
C SER A 337 7.45 -3.56 17.14
N ALA A 338 6.65 -4.38 17.84
CA ALA A 338 5.90 -5.48 17.24
C ALA A 338 4.84 -4.96 16.27
N LEU A 339 4.05 -3.94 16.62
CA LEU A 339 3.10 -3.30 15.70
C LEU A 339 3.80 -2.69 14.49
N VAL A 340 4.98 -2.10 14.66
CA VAL A 340 5.81 -1.60 13.56
C VAL A 340 6.36 -2.76 12.75
N GLN A 341 6.88 -3.85 13.32
CA GLN A 341 7.34 -5.02 12.57
C GLN A 341 6.21 -5.71 11.80
N THR A 342 5.04 -5.86 12.41
CA THR A 342 3.83 -6.44 11.81
C THR A 342 3.26 -5.54 10.72
N THR A 343 3.27 -4.21 10.92
CA THR A 343 2.89 -3.22 9.91
C THR A 343 3.94 -3.12 8.79
N VAL A 344 5.22 -3.26 9.12
CA VAL A 344 6.35 -3.19 8.18
C VAL A 344 6.41 -4.46 7.33
N TYR A 345 6.08 -5.63 7.89
CA TYR A 345 5.91 -6.84 7.09
C TYR A 345 4.72 -6.68 6.14
N LEU A 346 3.55 -6.22 6.61
CA LEU A 346 2.37 -5.97 5.75
C LEU A 346 2.64 -5.05 4.55
N ILE A 347 3.60 -4.13 4.68
CA ILE A 347 3.93 -3.07 3.73
C ILE A 347 4.98 -3.49 2.66
N THR A 348 5.81 -4.49 2.93
CA THR A 348 6.68 -5.16 1.93
C THR A 348 5.90 -6.22 1.19
#